data_AF-A0A521KHE3-F1
#
_entry.id   AF-A0A521KHE3-F1
#
_cell.length_a   1.000
_cell.length_b   1.000
_cell.length_c   1.000
_cell.angle_alpha   90.00
_cell.angle_beta   90.00
_cell.angle_gamma   90.00
#
_symmetry.space_group_name_H-M   'P 1'
#
loop_
_entity.id
_entity.type
_entity.pdbx_description
1 polymer ?
#
loop_
_entity_poly.entity_id
_entity_poly.type
_entity_poly.pdbx_seq_one_letter_code
_entity_poly.pdbx_strand_id
1 'polypeptide(L)'
;MALGPGALRDRQRGGTHMNVILNTDEAHAVLSLVSAQVLDHVELSEAGRKAIRDWRRAHDIGRGGLEDFTETLNVALGNYIDERTTRMMRVRGALKVKGV
;
A
#
# COMPACT_ATOMS: atom_id res chain seq x y z
N MET A 1 -40.96 20.08 0.95
CA MET A 1 -40.59 20.15 2.38
C MET A 1 -41.27 18.99 3.08
N ALA A 2 -40.64 18.08 3.82
CA ALA A 2 -39.30 18.04 4.38
C ALA A 2 -38.81 16.57 4.38
N LEU A 3 -37.55 16.36 4.01
CA LEU A 3 -36.87 15.07 4.21
C LEU A 3 -36.68 14.88 5.71
N GLY A 4 -37.11 13.73 6.25
CA GLY A 4 -37.02 13.42 7.68
C GLY A 4 -35.59 13.48 8.21
N PRO A 5 -35.40 13.71 9.53
CA PRO A 5 -34.10 13.94 10.16
C PRO A 5 -33.11 12.75 10.10
N GLY A 6 -33.48 11.64 9.45
CA GLY A 6 -32.60 10.49 9.20
C GLY A 6 -31.83 10.54 7.88
N ALA A 7 -32.26 11.32 6.88
CA ALA A 7 -31.68 11.30 5.53
C ALA A 7 -30.40 12.14 5.38
N LEU A 8 -29.98 12.84 6.44
CA LEU A 8 -28.75 13.64 6.50
C LEU A 8 -27.65 12.98 7.35
N ARG A 9 -27.84 11.74 7.80
CA ARG A 9 -26.84 11.02 8.63
C ARG A 9 -25.84 10.17 7.86
N ASP A 10 -26.02 9.98 6.56
CA ASP A 10 -25.12 9.16 5.73
C ASP A 10 -24.12 9.93 4.87
N ARG A 11 -24.07 11.27 4.98
CA ARG A 11 -23.11 12.08 4.21
C ARG A 11 -21.82 12.47 4.95
N GLN A 12 -21.61 11.97 6.17
CA GLN A 12 -20.46 12.38 6.98
C GLN A 12 -19.85 11.28 7.86
N ARG A 13 -19.80 10.04 7.37
CA ARG A 13 -18.69 9.15 7.75
C ARG A 13 -17.52 9.37 6.78
N GLY A 14 -16.98 10.58 6.83
CA GLY A 14 -15.64 10.89 6.30
C GLY A 14 -14.59 10.22 7.19
N GLY A 15 -14.58 8.89 7.21
CA GLY A 15 -13.39 8.15 7.57
C GLY A 15 -12.42 8.39 6.43
N THR A 16 -11.42 9.22 6.66
CA THR A 16 -10.25 9.35 5.80
C THR A 16 -9.56 7.99 5.78
N HIS A 17 -10.02 7.08 4.92
CA HIS A 17 -9.19 5.98 4.47
C HIS A 17 -7.92 6.62 3.92
N MET A 18 -6.79 6.25 4.51
CA MET A 18 -5.54 6.93 4.25
C MET A 18 -5.05 6.47 2.89
N ASN A 19 -5.36 7.26 1.88
CA ASN A 19 -5.23 6.85 0.49
C ASN A 19 -3.79 7.11 0.01
N VAL A 20 -2.85 6.28 0.44
CA VAL A 20 -1.52 6.23 -0.17
C VAL A 20 -1.67 5.43 -1.46
N ILE A 21 -1.59 6.13 -2.60
CA ILE A 21 -1.63 5.53 -3.93
C ILE A 21 -0.33 5.90 -4.62
N LEU A 22 0.43 4.88 -5.00
CA LEU A 22 1.62 4.99 -5.83
C LEU A 22 1.23 4.97 -7.30
N ASN A 23 1.87 5.82 -8.10
CA ASN A 23 1.90 5.62 -9.55
C ASN A 23 2.93 4.54 -9.93
N THR A 24 2.98 4.17 -11.21
CA THR A 24 3.86 3.11 -11.73
C THR A 24 5.35 3.44 -11.55
N ASP A 25 5.75 4.70 -11.69
CA ASP A 25 7.15 5.11 -11.50
C ASP A 25 7.58 5.00 -10.02
N GLU A 26 6.70 5.39 -9.10
CA GLU A 26 6.91 5.27 -7.66
C GLU A 26 6.95 3.80 -7.23
N ALA A 27 6.03 2.97 -7.73
CA ALA A 27 6.04 1.54 -7.48
C ALA A 27 7.30 0.87 -8.04
N HIS A 28 7.75 1.28 -9.23
CA HIS A 28 9.00 0.80 -9.82
C HIS A 28 10.23 1.18 -8.98
N ALA A 29 10.26 2.40 -8.41
CA ALA A 29 11.33 2.82 -7.51
C ALA A 29 11.38 1.95 -6.25
N VAL A 30 10.22 1.66 -5.63
CA VAL A 30 10.13 0.76 -4.48
C VAL A 30 10.59 -0.65 -4.84
N LEU A 31 10.11 -1.20 -5.95
CA LEU A 31 10.49 -2.51 -6.46
C LEU A 31 12.01 -2.60 -6.68
N SER A 32 12.59 -1.57 -7.31
CA SER A 32 14.03 -1.50 -7.60
C SER A 32 14.85 -1.46 -6.32
N LEU A 33 14.44 -0.66 -5.33
CA LEU A 33 15.13 -0.55 -4.05
C LEU A 33 15.07 -1.86 -3.26
N VAL A 34 13.89 -2.46 -3.12
CA VAL A 34 13.71 -3.70 -2.35
C VAL A 34 14.45 -4.86 -3.02
N SER A 35 14.36 -4.99 -4.34
CA SER A 35 15.07 -6.04 -5.07
C SER A 35 16.59 -5.88 -5.01
N ALA A 36 17.11 -4.64 -5.02
CA ALA A 36 18.54 -4.38 -4.82
C ALA A 36 18.98 -4.81 -3.41
N GLN A 37 18.23 -4.41 -2.37
CA GLN A 37 18.52 -4.81 -0.99
C GLN A 37 18.59 -6.33 -0.83
N VAL A 38 17.67 -7.06 -1.47
CA VAL A 38 17.66 -8.53 -1.43
C VAL A 38 18.87 -9.11 -2.17
N LEU A 39 19.19 -8.61 -3.36
CA LEU A 39 20.33 -9.10 -4.14
C LEU A 39 21.68 -8.86 -3.47
N ASP A 40 21.80 -7.75 -2.74
CA ASP A 40 23.05 -7.30 -2.14
C ASP A 40 23.29 -7.90 -0.75
N HIS A 41 22.22 -8.13 0.02
CA HIS A 41 22.34 -8.49 1.44
C HIS A 41 21.80 -9.86 1.82
N VAL A 42 21.11 -10.57 0.92
CA VAL A 42 20.63 -11.92 1.18
C VAL A 42 21.53 -12.94 0.50
N GLU A 43 21.97 -13.95 1.24
CA GLU A 43 22.66 -15.11 0.66
C GLU A 43 21.67 -15.91 -0.19
N LEU A 44 21.83 -15.80 -1.50
CA LEU A 44 20.99 -16.45 -2.48
C LEU A 44 21.83 -17.41 -3.34
N SER A 45 21.23 -18.51 -3.76
CA SER A 45 21.78 -19.32 -4.83
C SER A 45 21.82 -18.52 -6.14
N GLU A 46 22.68 -18.93 -7.08
CA GLU A 46 22.73 -18.30 -8.40
C GLU A 46 21.40 -18.37 -9.16
N ALA A 47 20.66 -19.47 -9.00
CA ALA A 47 19.30 -19.61 -9.52
C ALA A 47 18.34 -18.59 -8.90
N GLY A 48 18.41 -18.37 -7.58
CA GLY A 48 17.61 -17.36 -6.88
C GLY A 48 17.93 -15.93 -7.33
N ARG A 49 19.23 -15.59 -7.44
CA ARG A 49 19.66 -14.29 -7.97
C ARG A 49 19.16 -14.06 -9.39
N LYS A 50 19.24 -15.08 -10.25
CA LYS A 50 18.73 -15.00 -11.62
C LYS A 50 17.22 -14.77 -11.64
N ALA A 51 16.46 -15.52 -10.83
CA ALA A 51 15.01 -15.37 -10.74
C ALA A 51 14.59 -13.95 -10.35
N ILE A 52 15.25 -13.34 -9.37
CA ILE A 52 14.96 -11.95 -8.95
C ILE A 52 15.29 -10.96 -10.08
N ARG A 53 16.43 -11.12 -10.77
CA ARG A 53 16.79 -10.25 -11.90
C ARG A 53 15.81 -10.37 -13.06
N ASP A 54 15.36 -11.59 -13.37
CA ASP A 54 14.39 -11.83 -14.43
C ASP A 54 13.02 -11.26 -14.05
N TRP A 55 12.60 -11.42 -12.78
CA TRP A 55 11.38 -10.81 -12.26
C TRP A 55 11.44 -9.28 -12.35
N ARG A 56 12.56 -8.65 -11.96
CA ARG A 56 12.74 -7.19 -12.09
C ARG A 56 12.59 -6.72 -13.54
N ARG A 57 13.16 -7.45 -14.51
CA ARG A 57 13.03 -7.12 -15.94
C ARG A 57 11.60 -7.26 -16.47
N ALA A 58 10.84 -8.23 -15.95
CA ALA A 58 9.43 -8.40 -16.32
C ALA A 58 8.54 -7.26 -15.78
N HIS A 59 9.01 -6.54 -14.77
CA HIS A 59 8.32 -5.43 -14.10
C HIS A 59 9.02 -4.09 -14.35
N ASP A 60 9.77 -3.97 -15.44
CA ASP A 60 10.41 -2.71 -15.84
C ASP A 60 9.39 -1.74 -16.46
N ILE A 61 9.77 -0.48 -16.60
CA ILE A 61 8.90 0.57 -17.16
C ILE A 61 8.43 0.18 -18.57
N GLY A 62 7.13 0.29 -18.81
CA GLY A 62 6.49 -0.08 -20.07
C GLY A 62 6.24 -1.59 -20.25
N ARG A 63 6.46 -2.40 -19.21
CA ARG A 63 6.04 -3.80 -19.17
C ARG A 63 4.72 -3.93 -18.41
N GLY A 64 3.83 -4.79 -18.90
CA GLY A 64 2.53 -5.05 -18.26
C GLY A 64 2.64 -5.55 -16.81
N GLY A 65 3.72 -6.26 -16.46
CA GLY A 65 3.94 -6.72 -15.09
C GLY A 65 4.02 -5.59 -14.07
N LEU A 66 4.54 -4.41 -14.45
CA LEU A 66 4.65 -3.27 -13.54
C LEU A 66 3.29 -2.69 -13.19
N GLU A 67 2.34 -2.67 -14.12
CA GLU A 67 0.98 -2.15 -13.87
C GLU A 67 0.25 -3.04 -12.86
N ASP A 68 0.24 -4.35 -13.09
CA ASP A 68 -0.36 -5.35 -12.18
C ASP A 68 0.28 -5.31 -10.78
N PHE A 69 1.61 -5.15 -10.73
CA PHE A 69 2.33 -5.01 -9.47
C PHE A 69 1.95 -3.71 -8.75
N THR A 70 1.81 -2.60 -9.47
CA THR A 70 1.44 -1.30 -8.90
C THR A 70 0.05 -1.36 -8.26
N GLU A 71 -0.92 -1.96 -8.95
CA GLU A 71 -2.26 -2.19 -8.39
C GLU A 71 -2.21 -3.04 -7.13
N THR A 72 -1.50 -4.17 -7.20
CA THR A 72 -1.35 -5.10 -6.07
C THR A 72 -0.70 -4.43 -4.86
N LEU A 73 0.36 -3.64 -5.08
CA LEU A 73 1.07 -2.91 -4.04
C LEU A 73 0.19 -1.87 -3.38
N ASN A 74 -0.59 -1.12 -4.16
CA ASN A 74 -1.51 -0.12 -3.64
C ASN A 74 -2.60 -0.75 -2.77
N VAL A 75 -3.18 -1.88 -3.19
CA VAL A 75 -4.15 -2.64 -2.38
C VAL A 75 -3.52 -3.10 -1.06
N ALA A 76 -2.32 -3.68 -1.11
CA ALA A 76 -1.62 -4.16 0.08
C ALA A 76 -1.29 -3.02 1.06
N LEU A 77 -0.79 -1.88 0.55
CA LEU A 77 -0.49 -0.70 1.36
C LEU A 77 -1.75 -0.11 2.00
N GLY A 78 -2.83 0.04 1.23
CA GLY A 78 -4.11 0.53 1.72
C GLY A 78 -4.63 -0.34 2.87
N ASN A 79 -4.70 -1.66 2.66
CA ASN A 79 -5.13 -2.61 3.68
C ASN A 79 -4.27 -2.54 4.94
N TYR A 80 -2.94 -2.48 4.80
CA TYR A 80 -2.03 -2.40 5.94
C TYR A 80 -2.22 -1.11 6.75
N ILE A 81 -2.34 0.03 6.07
CA ILE A 81 -2.52 1.32 6.74
C ILE A 81 -3.90 1.37 7.42
N ASP A 82 -4.94 0.89 6.75
CA ASP A 82 -6.30 0.85 7.30
C ASP A 82 -6.38 -0.05 8.54
N GLU A 83 -5.75 -1.24 8.53
CA GLU A 83 -5.66 -2.10 9.70
C GLU A 83 -4.95 -1.42 10.88
N ARG A 84 -3.86 -0.70 10.61
CA ARG A 84 -3.07 0.00 11.64
C ARG A 84 -3.78 1.22 12.20
N THR A 85 -4.44 1.99 11.34
CA THR A 85 -5.18 3.21 11.71
C THR A 85 -6.51 2.90 12.39
N THR A 86 -7.19 1.81 12.03
CA THR A 86 -8.41 1.32 12.72
C THR A 86 -8.14 1.00 14.19
N ARG A 87 -6.91 0.60 14.55
CA ARG A 87 -6.50 0.38 15.94
C ARG A 87 -6.23 1.68 16.71
N MET A 88 -6.22 2.83 16.06
CA MET A 88 -5.95 4.12 16.67
C MET A 88 -7.27 4.86 16.94
N MET A 89 -7.56 5.11 18.22
CA MET A 89 -8.63 6.02 18.61
C MET A 89 -8.05 7.43 18.80
N ARG A 90 -8.61 8.41 18.07
CA ARG A 90 -8.38 9.82 18.40
C ARG A 90 -9.18 10.19 19.64
N VAL A 91 -8.51 10.50 20.75
CA VAL A 91 -9.13 11.03 21.97
C VAL A 91 -8.57 12.42 22.23
N ARG A 92 -9.40 13.46 22.05
CA ARG A 92 -9.13 14.87 22.40
C ARG A 92 -7.66 15.29 22.26
N GLY A 93 -7.11 15.22 21.05
CA GLY A 93 -5.75 15.70 20.75
C GLY A 93 -4.60 14.71 21.02
N ALA A 94 -4.87 13.55 21.62
CA ALA A 94 -3.90 12.47 21.80
C ALA A 94 -4.25 11.24 20.96
N LEU A 95 -3.23 10.65 20.30
CA LEU A 95 -3.33 9.36 19.63
C LEU A 95 -3.26 8.26 20.70
N LYS A 96 -4.33 7.46 20.85
CA LYS A 96 -4.34 6.30 21.73
C LYS A 96 -4.45 5.03 20.89
N VAL A 97 -3.49 4.12 21.06
CA VAL A 97 -3.57 2.76 20.49
C VAL A 97 -4.54 1.96 21.36
N LYS A 98 -5.51 1.27 20.74
CA LYS A 98 -6.38 0.32 21.46
C LYS A 98 -5.49 -0.82 21.96
N GLY A 99 -5.31 -0.91 23.28
CA GLY A 99 -4.53 -1.97 23.93
C GLY A 99 -5.10 -3.34 23.60
N VAL A 100 -4.20 -4.33 23.43
CA VAL A 100 -4.51 -5.76 23.33
C VAL A 100 -4.98 -6.26 24.69
#